data_AF-X0X512-F1
#
_entry.id   AF-X0X512-F1
#
_cell.length_a   1.000
_cell.length_b   1.000
_cell.length_c   1.000
_cell.angle_alpha   90.00
_cell.angle_beta   90.00
_cell.angle_gamma   90.00
#
_symmetry.space_group_name_H-M   'P 1'
#
loop_
_entity.id
_entity.type
_entity.pdbx_description
1 polymer ?
#
loop_
_entity_poly.entity_id
_entity_poly.type
_entity_poly.pdbx_seq_one_letter_code
_entity_poly.pdbx_strand_id
1 'polypeptide(L)'
;IKEAAAYIDPEKGVETPEDALAGSRDIIAEWVNEDQVARERMRALYAQKGVFRSRVIPGKEEAGAKFRDYFDWEEPVPKAPSHRVLAMRRGEKEGFVDLRISPPQDDPLALLEAMFVKGENAASQEVKEAAHDGFKRLLSVSIETDVRLETKKRADREAIKVFTDNLRELLLAPPLGQKSVMAIDPGIRTGCKAACLDPQGKLVQTDTIYLFKSEKAKLSSAKTVKELVDTYKVEAIAIGNGTAG
;
A
#
# COMPACT_ATOMS: atom_id res chain seq x y z
N ILE A 1 10.71 44.78 12.25
CA ILE A 1 12.12 45.29 12.28
C ILE A 1 12.40 46.19 13.49
N LYS A 2 11.72 47.33 13.69
CA LYS A 2 12.04 48.26 14.80
C LYS A 2 12.05 47.61 16.19
N GLU A 3 11.04 46.80 16.49
CA GLU A 3 10.97 46.05 17.77
C GLU A 3 12.03 44.93 17.85
N ALA A 4 12.39 44.30 16.73
CA ALA A 4 13.37 43.22 16.69
C ALA A 4 14.80 43.70 17.00
N ALA A 5 15.11 44.97 16.74
CA ALA A 5 16.41 45.56 17.07
C ALA A 5 16.71 45.55 18.58
N ALA A 6 15.69 45.50 19.44
CA ALA A 6 15.86 45.38 20.89
C ALA A 6 16.30 43.99 21.35
N TYR A 7 16.28 42.99 20.45
CA TYR A 7 16.59 41.59 20.75
C TYR A 7 17.88 41.09 20.09
N ILE A 8 18.71 41.99 19.55
CA ILE A 8 20.05 41.66 19.05
C ILE A 8 20.94 41.30 20.26
N ASP A 9 21.54 40.12 20.21
CA ASP A 9 22.40 39.59 21.25
C ASP A 9 23.44 38.65 20.62
N PRO A 10 24.62 39.16 20.22
CA PRO A 10 25.65 38.36 19.57
C PRO A 10 26.17 37.23 20.47
N GLU A 11 26.14 37.38 21.79
CA GLU A 11 26.55 36.31 22.72
C GLU A 11 25.57 35.12 22.69
N LYS A 12 24.31 35.38 22.35
CA LYS A 12 23.29 34.34 22.12
C LYS A 12 23.16 33.93 20.64
N GLY A 13 24.03 34.42 19.76
CA GLY A 13 24.02 34.10 18.33
C GLY A 13 22.94 34.83 17.52
N VAL A 14 22.41 35.96 18.02
CA VAL A 14 21.45 36.81 17.31
C VAL A 14 22.17 38.09 16.88
N GLU A 15 22.67 38.13 15.63
CA GLU A 15 23.54 39.21 15.16
C GLU A 15 22.77 40.38 14.56
N THR A 16 21.58 40.13 14.00
CA THR A 16 20.77 41.13 13.29
C THR A 16 19.30 41.12 13.72
N PRO A 17 18.54 42.22 13.49
CA PRO A 17 17.09 42.23 13.66
C PRO A 17 16.38 41.12 12.85
N GLU A 18 16.93 40.76 11.69
CA GLU A 18 16.43 39.69 10.83
C GLU A 18 16.62 38.32 11.49
N ASP A 19 17.77 38.07 12.15
CA ASP A 19 18.01 36.85 12.93
C ASP A 19 17.02 36.75 14.11
N ALA A 20 16.75 37.87 14.78
CA ALA A 20 15.78 37.91 15.88
C ALA A 20 14.35 37.57 15.39
N LEU A 21 13.94 38.08 14.23
CA LEU A 21 12.67 37.72 13.60
C LEU A 21 12.64 36.26 13.15
N ALA A 22 13.72 35.77 12.54
CA ALA A 22 13.85 34.38 12.12
C ALA A 22 13.71 33.42 13.30
N GLY A 23 14.45 33.64 14.39
CA GLY A 23 14.34 32.85 15.61
C GLY A 23 12.94 32.93 16.25
N SER A 24 12.30 34.10 16.21
CA SER A 24 10.92 34.25 16.67
C SER A 24 9.94 33.43 15.82
N ARG A 25 10.12 33.42 14.49
CA ARG A 25 9.31 32.59 13.58
C ARG A 25 9.55 31.10 13.82
N ASP A 26 10.79 30.68 14.07
CA ASP A 26 11.09 29.28 14.42
C ASP A 26 10.37 28.83 15.69
N ILE A 27 10.35 29.67 16.73
CA ILE A 27 9.61 29.39 17.97
C ILE A 27 8.11 29.24 17.69
N ILE A 28 7.52 30.15 16.91
CA ILE A 28 6.10 30.10 16.54
C ILE A 28 5.79 28.85 15.70
N ALA A 29 6.67 28.48 14.78
CA ALA A 29 6.53 27.29 13.95
C ALA A 29 6.46 26.01 14.81
N GLU A 30 7.29 25.91 15.85
CA GLU A 30 7.23 24.80 16.81
C GLU A 30 5.94 24.83 17.64
N TRP A 31 5.49 25.99 18.11
CA TRP A 31 4.21 26.11 18.83
C TRP A 31 3.03 25.66 17.97
N VAL A 32 2.99 26.05 16.69
CA VAL A 32 1.94 25.61 15.75
C VAL A 32 2.02 24.08 15.52
N ASN A 33 3.23 23.52 15.41
CA ASN A 33 3.44 22.08 15.23
C ASN A 33 3.01 21.27 16.47
N GLU A 34 3.21 21.80 17.67
CA GLU A 34 2.87 21.13 18.94
C GLU A 34 1.42 21.37 19.41
N ASP A 35 0.71 22.35 18.82
CA ASP A 35 -0.68 22.64 19.17
C ASP A 35 -1.61 21.45 18.88
N GLN A 36 -2.23 20.93 19.94
CA GLN A 36 -3.05 19.71 19.86
C GLN A 36 -4.29 19.90 18.96
N VAL A 37 -4.93 21.07 19.03
CA VAL A 37 -6.14 21.37 18.26
C VAL A 37 -5.81 21.47 16.77
N ALA A 38 -4.69 22.11 16.42
CA ALA A 38 -4.22 22.22 15.04
C ALA A 38 -3.88 20.84 14.47
N ARG A 39 -3.19 19.99 15.25
CA ARG A 39 -2.89 18.62 14.85
C ARG A 39 -4.14 17.78 14.64
N GLU A 40 -5.11 17.83 15.54
CA GLU A 40 -6.39 17.12 15.39
C GLU A 40 -7.15 17.55 14.15
N ARG A 41 -7.27 18.86 13.92
CA ARG A 41 -7.92 19.42 12.73
C ARG A 41 -7.17 19.07 11.44
N MET A 42 -5.83 19.09 11.46
CA MET A 42 -5.01 18.64 10.32
C MET A 42 -5.20 17.16 10.01
N ARG A 43 -5.23 16.28 11.01
CA ARG A 43 -5.51 14.85 10.79
C ARG A 43 -6.89 14.65 10.15
N ALA A 44 -7.91 15.35 10.66
CA ALA A 44 -9.25 15.30 10.09
C ALA A 44 -9.27 15.80 8.63
N LEU A 45 -8.56 16.88 8.32
CA LEU A 45 -8.43 17.40 6.96
C LEU A 45 -7.78 16.38 6.02
N TYR A 46 -6.66 15.78 6.41
CA TYR A 46 -5.99 14.75 5.62
C TYR A 46 -6.86 13.51 5.44
N ALA A 47 -7.58 13.09 6.47
CA ALA A 47 -8.47 11.93 6.39
C ALA A 47 -9.63 12.16 5.42
N GLN A 48 -10.16 13.39 5.34
CA GLN A 48 -11.33 13.73 4.53
C GLN A 48 -10.99 14.18 3.11
N LYS A 49 -9.95 15.00 2.96
CA LYS A 49 -9.57 15.65 1.70
C LYS A 49 -8.17 15.28 1.20
N GLY A 50 -7.44 14.46 1.93
CA GLY A 50 -6.13 13.98 1.49
C GLY A 50 -6.24 13.19 0.20
N VAL A 51 -5.22 13.32 -0.64
CA VAL A 51 -5.07 12.60 -1.90
C VAL A 51 -3.76 11.83 -1.82
N PHE A 52 -3.82 10.53 -2.08
CA PHE A 52 -2.61 9.77 -2.35
C PHE A 52 -2.05 10.21 -3.70
N ARG A 53 -0.74 10.42 -3.77
CA ARG A 53 -0.03 10.67 -5.02
C ARG A 53 1.14 9.71 -5.13
N SER A 54 1.16 8.97 -6.22
CA SER A 54 2.26 8.09 -6.57
C SER A 54 3.00 8.61 -7.77
N ARG A 55 4.34 8.59 -7.70
CA ARG A 55 5.20 8.87 -8.85
C ARG A 55 6.31 7.83 -8.96
N VAL A 56 6.65 7.42 -10.17
CA VAL A 56 7.82 6.57 -10.41
C VAL A 56 9.10 7.28 -9.96
N ILE A 57 10.00 6.54 -9.33
CA ILE A 57 11.34 7.04 -9.01
C ILE A 57 12.13 7.13 -10.31
N PRO A 58 12.76 8.27 -10.65
CA PRO A 58 13.51 8.41 -11.90
C PRO A 58 14.53 7.29 -12.10
N GLY A 59 14.49 6.65 -13.28
CA GLY A 59 15.39 5.54 -13.64
C GLY A 59 14.95 4.17 -13.13
N LYS A 60 13.74 4.05 -12.57
CA LYS A 60 13.15 2.79 -12.10
C LYS A 60 11.99 2.28 -12.95
N GLU A 61 11.73 2.89 -14.10
CA GLU A 61 10.55 2.64 -14.95
C GLU A 61 10.54 1.21 -15.50
N GLU A 62 11.70 0.71 -15.96
CA GLU A 62 11.81 -0.64 -16.52
C GLU A 62 11.78 -1.71 -15.43
N ALA A 63 12.61 -1.55 -14.39
CA ALA A 63 12.68 -2.49 -13.27
C ALA A 63 11.36 -2.54 -12.45
N GLY A 64 10.65 -1.42 -12.41
CA GLY A 64 9.37 -1.25 -11.73
C GLY A 64 8.15 -1.54 -12.59
N ALA A 65 8.29 -2.14 -13.78
CA ALA A 65 7.19 -2.31 -14.75
C ALA A 65 5.92 -2.97 -14.18
N LYS A 66 6.03 -3.80 -13.14
CA LYS A 66 4.89 -4.39 -12.43
C LYS A 66 4.01 -3.37 -11.66
N PHE A 67 4.52 -2.17 -11.42
CA PHE A 67 3.83 -1.05 -10.78
C PHE A 67 3.49 0.06 -11.78
N ARG A 68 3.50 -0.22 -13.09
CA ARG A 68 3.30 0.79 -14.13
C ARG A 68 1.99 1.58 -13.98
N ASP A 69 0.91 0.91 -13.59
CA ASP A 69 -0.41 1.54 -13.33
C ASP A 69 -0.36 2.60 -12.23
N TYR A 70 0.73 2.60 -11.45
CA TYR A 70 0.95 3.46 -10.31
C TYR A 70 2.06 4.49 -10.54
N PHE A 71 2.66 4.58 -11.73
CA PHE A 71 3.75 5.54 -12.00
C PHE A 71 3.29 6.99 -12.01
N ASP A 72 2.01 7.23 -12.28
CA ASP A 72 1.36 8.53 -12.16
C ASP A 72 -0.09 8.30 -11.71
N TRP A 73 -0.25 8.04 -10.41
CA TRP A 73 -1.56 7.72 -9.84
C TRP A 73 -1.92 8.73 -8.75
N GLU A 74 -3.16 9.20 -8.79
CA GLU A 74 -3.76 10.02 -7.74
C GLU A 74 -5.13 9.49 -7.35
N GLU A 75 -5.39 9.35 -6.06
CA GLU A 75 -6.69 8.89 -5.58
C GLU A 75 -7.02 9.45 -4.18
N PRO A 76 -8.27 9.88 -3.93
CA PRO A 76 -8.66 10.38 -2.61
C PRO A 76 -8.50 9.33 -1.50
N VAL A 77 -7.93 9.74 -0.36
CA VAL A 77 -7.72 8.89 0.83
C VAL A 77 -8.99 8.18 1.31
N PRO A 78 -10.18 8.82 1.36
CA PRO A 78 -11.41 8.14 1.78
C PRO A 78 -11.87 7.03 0.84
N LYS A 79 -11.53 7.13 -0.45
CA LYS A 79 -12.10 6.28 -1.51
C LYS A 79 -11.13 5.21 -2.02
N ALA A 80 -9.83 5.35 -1.71
CA ALA A 80 -8.79 4.44 -2.19
C ALA A 80 -9.01 2.98 -1.71
N PRO A 81 -9.19 2.02 -2.64
CA PRO A 81 -9.36 0.61 -2.32
C PRO A 81 -8.12 0.01 -1.62
N SER A 82 -8.34 -0.93 -0.68
CA SER A 82 -7.26 -1.58 0.06
C SER A 82 -6.16 -2.15 -0.83
N HIS A 83 -6.51 -2.93 -1.87
CA HIS A 83 -5.53 -3.58 -2.74
C HIS A 83 -4.60 -2.59 -3.46
N ARG A 84 -5.10 -1.40 -3.85
CA ARG A 84 -4.28 -0.35 -4.48
C ARG A 84 -3.34 0.30 -3.47
N VAL A 85 -3.85 0.62 -2.27
CA VAL A 85 -3.03 1.16 -1.17
C VAL A 85 -1.89 0.20 -0.82
N LEU A 86 -2.16 -1.11 -0.77
CA LEU A 86 -1.14 -2.12 -0.50
C LEU A 86 -0.15 -2.29 -1.67
N ALA A 87 -0.61 -2.27 -2.92
CA ALA A 87 0.26 -2.31 -4.09
C ALA A 87 1.21 -1.12 -4.13
N MET A 88 0.69 0.08 -3.87
CA MET A 88 1.45 1.31 -3.77
C MET A 88 2.55 1.25 -2.70
N ARG A 89 2.18 0.86 -1.49
CA ARG A 89 3.14 0.72 -0.37
C ARG A 89 4.20 -0.32 -0.64
N ARG A 90 3.85 -1.39 -1.36
CA ARG A 90 4.81 -2.40 -1.81
C ARG A 90 5.78 -1.80 -2.82
N GLY A 91 5.28 -1.07 -3.83
CA GLY A 91 6.11 -0.38 -4.81
C GLY A 91 7.09 0.60 -4.17
N GLU A 92 6.63 1.35 -3.17
CA GLU A 92 7.46 2.28 -2.40
C GLU A 92 8.53 1.52 -1.60
N LYS A 93 8.14 0.49 -0.84
CA LYS A 93 9.08 -0.31 -0.05
C LYS A 93 10.15 -0.97 -0.92
N GLU A 94 9.80 -1.36 -2.14
CA GLU A 94 10.74 -1.95 -3.10
C GLU A 94 11.54 -0.89 -3.89
N GLY A 95 11.29 0.41 -3.67
CA GLY A 95 12.08 1.50 -4.25
C GLY A 95 11.78 1.79 -5.72
N PHE A 96 10.55 1.57 -6.17
CA PHE A 96 10.12 1.85 -7.56
C PHE A 96 9.26 3.12 -7.69
N VAL A 97 8.51 3.47 -6.65
CA VAL A 97 7.61 4.63 -6.63
C VAL A 97 7.78 5.41 -5.33
N ASP A 98 7.63 6.73 -5.37
CA ASP A 98 7.39 7.56 -4.18
C ASP A 98 5.89 7.66 -3.96
N LEU A 99 5.43 7.45 -2.73
CA LEU A 99 4.03 7.63 -2.37
C LEU A 99 3.94 8.80 -1.40
N ARG A 100 3.08 9.77 -1.69
CA ARG A 100 2.76 10.90 -0.81
C ARG A 100 1.29 10.98 -0.47
N ILE A 101 0.97 11.60 0.66
CA ILE A 101 -0.40 11.95 1.03
C ILE A 101 -0.44 13.43 1.40
N SER A 102 -1.24 14.21 0.70
CA SER A 102 -1.51 15.59 1.08
C SER A 102 -2.90 16.04 0.62
N PRO A 103 -3.56 16.94 1.36
CA PRO A 103 -4.73 17.65 0.87
C PRO A 103 -4.33 18.74 -0.13
N PRO A 104 -5.30 19.40 -0.81
CA PRO A 104 -5.03 20.62 -1.57
C PRO A 104 -4.31 21.66 -0.71
N GLN A 105 -3.28 22.30 -1.26
CA GLN A 105 -2.29 23.05 -0.49
C GLN A 105 -2.87 24.27 0.26
N ASP A 106 -3.93 24.87 -0.27
CA ASP A 106 -4.59 26.04 0.32
C ASP A 106 -5.38 25.68 1.59
N ASP A 107 -5.92 24.46 1.69
CA ASP A 107 -6.77 24.05 2.80
C ASP A 107 -6.01 24.04 4.14
N PRO A 108 -4.80 23.42 4.26
CA PRO A 108 -4.01 23.49 5.48
C PRO A 108 -3.59 24.88 5.89
N LEU A 109 -3.15 25.70 4.93
CA LEU A 109 -2.67 27.05 5.20
C LEU A 109 -3.81 27.93 5.71
N ALA A 110 -4.98 27.89 5.06
CA ALA A 110 -6.17 28.61 5.51
C ALA A 110 -6.61 28.17 6.92
N LEU A 111 -6.50 26.88 7.24
CA LEU A 111 -6.84 26.36 8.56
C LEU A 111 -5.91 26.93 9.65
N LEU A 112 -4.60 26.93 9.41
CA LEU A 112 -3.62 27.45 10.37
C LEU A 112 -3.70 28.97 10.49
N GLU A 113 -3.88 29.68 9.39
CA GLU A 113 -4.10 31.13 9.40
C GLU A 113 -5.30 31.50 10.28
N ALA A 114 -6.44 30.82 10.10
CA ALA A 114 -7.64 31.06 10.90
C ALA A 114 -7.46 30.77 12.40
N MET A 115 -6.48 29.96 12.78
CA MET A 115 -6.22 29.61 14.18
C MET A 115 -5.21 30.54 14.85
N PHE A 116 -4.15 30.93 14.12
CA PHE A 116 -2.98 31.56 14.73
C PHE A 116 -2.81 33.04 14.35
N VAL A 117 -3.33 33.48 13.21
CA VAL A 117 -3.19 34.86 12.72
C VAL A 117 -4.35 35.72 13.22
N LYS A 118 -4.07 36.66 14.14
CA LYS A 118 -5.10 37.41 14.88
C LYS A 118 -5.28 38.88 14.44
N GLY A 119 -4.79 39.26 13.27
CA GLY A 119 -4.91 40.62 12.76
C GLY A 119 -4.29 40.82 11.38
N GLU A 120 -4.27 42.08 10.94
CA GLU A 120 -3.79 42.50 9.62
C GLU A 120 -2.65 43.52 9.73
N ASN A 121 -1.67 43.23 10.59
CA ASN A 121 -0.49 44.08 10.79
C ASN A 121 0.82 43.33 10.50
N ALA A 122 1.95 44.05 10.55
CA ALA A 122 3.26 43.48 10.27
C ALA A 122 3.60 42.25 11.14
N ALA A 123 3.25 42.27 12.43
CA ALA A 123 3.48 41.11 13.31
C ALA A 123 2.62 39.91 12.93
N SER A 124 1.42 40.16 12.42
CA SER A 124 0.51 39.10 11.95
C SER A 124 1.05 38.43 10.68
N GLN A 125 1.80 39.16 9.84
CA GLN A 125 2.51 38.57 8.70
C GLN A 125 3.66 37.66 9.15
N GLU A 126 4.42 38.04 10.18
CA GLU A 126 5.46 37.17 10.77
C GLU A 126 4.86 35.85 11.30
N VAL A 127 3.72 35.93 11.99
CA VAL A 127 3.00 34.73 12.48
C VAL A 127 2.50 33.87 11.32
N LYS A 128 1.98 34.49 10.25
CA LYS A 128 1.53 33.78 9.05
C LYS A 128 2.69 33.04 8.37
N GLU A 129 3.81 33.71 8.17
CA GLU A 129 5.02 33.11 7.61
C GLU A 129 5.54 31.95 8.47
N ALA A 130 5.57 32.13 9.79
CA ALA A 130 5.95 31.07 10.72
C ALA A 130 5.00 29.86 10.68
N ALA A 131 3.69 30.10 10.62
CA ALA A 131 2.70 29.03 10.53
C ALA A 131 2.81 28.25 9.20
N HIS A 132 3.10 28.94 8.11
CA HIS A 132 3.32 28.33 6.79
C HIS A 132 4.60 27.50 6.75
N ASP A 133 5.71 28.03 7.29
CA ASP A 133 6.97 27.27 7.42
C ASP A 133 6.80 26.04 8.31
N GLY A 134 6.24 26.23 9.51
CA GLY A 134 5.97 25.16 10.46
C GLY A 134 5.08 24.07 9.86
N PHE A 135 4.08 24.44 9.05
CA PHE A 135 3.31 23.47 8.28
C PHE A 135 4.19 22.66 7.34
N LYS A 136 4.92 23.33 6.45
CA LYS A 136 5.69 22.70 5.37
C LYS A 136 6.81 21.80 5.91
N ARG A 137 7.53 22.24 6.94
CA ARG A 137 8.74 21.58 7.44
C ARG A 137 8.44 20.55 8.53
N LEU A 138 7.44 20.77 9.37
CA LEU A 138 7.21 19.99 10.60
C LEU A 138 5.87 19.26 10.57
N LEU A 139 4.77 20.03 10.57
CA LEU A 139 3.43 19.49 10.82
C LEU A 139 2.97 18.57 9.68
N SER A 140 3.15 18.98 8.42
CA SER A 140 2.73 18.18 7.25
C SER A 140 3.38 16.80 7.21
N VAL A 141 4.68 16.71 7.54
CA VAL A 141 5.46 15.47 7.56
C VAL A 141 4.95 14.53 8.67
N SER A 142 4.71 15.07 9.86
CA SER A 142 4.18 14.29 10.98
C SER A 142 2.76 13.80 10.70
N ILE A 143 1.88 14.66 10.20
CA ILE A 143 0.48 14.32 9.91
C ILE A 143 0.37 13.34 8.75
N GLU A 144 1.18 13.52 7.70
CA GLU A 144 1.29 12.54 6.61
C GLU A 144 1.67 11.16 7.17
N THR A 145 2.66 11.09 8.07
CA THR A 145 3.09 9.82 8.69
C THR A 145 1.96 9.14 9.46
N ASP A 146 1.20 9.90 10.25
CA ASP A 146 0.04 9.38 11.01
C ASP A 146 -1.01 8.78 10.06
N VAL A 147 -1.39 9.54 9.02
CA VAL A 147 -2.41 9.13 8.03
C VAL A 147 -1.93 7.94 7.22
N ARG A 148 -0.63 7.86 6.92
CA ARG A 148 -0.04 6.67 6.29
C ARG A 148 -0.21 5.44 7.17
N LEU A 149 0.08 5.53 8.45
CA LEU A 149 -0.06 4.39 9.35
C LEU A 149 -1.52 3.94 9.46
N GLU A 150 -2.45 4.89 9.58
CA GLU A 150 -3.88 4.63 9.69
C GLU A 150 -4.44 3.97 8.41
N THR A 151 -4.16 4.55 7.25
CA THR A 151 -4.60 4.00 5.96
C THR A 151 -4.03 2.62 5.68
N LYS A 152 -2.78 2.35 6.10
CA LYS A 152 -2.20 1.01 6.04
C LYS A 152 -2.99 0.02 6.90
N LYS A 153 -3.21 0.35 8.18
CA LYS A 153 -3.97 -0.51 9.11
C LYS A 153 -5.36 -0.83 8.57
N ARG A 154 -6.04 0.16 7.97
CA ARG A 154 -7.34 -0.02 7.32
C ARG A 154 -7.25 -0.98 6.14
N ALA A 155 -6.28 -0.77 5.25
CA ALA A 155 -6.09 -1.62 4.08
C ALA A 155 -5.75 -3.08 4.47
N ASP A 156 -4.81 -3.27 5.40
CA ASP A 156 -4.43 -4.60 5.90
C ASP A 156 -5.64 -5.34 6.48
N ARG A 157 -6.47 -4.66 7.29
CA ARG A 157 -7.67 -5.27 7.88
C ARG A 157 -8.67 -5.73 6.82
N GLU A 158 -8.91 -4.92 5.81
CA GLU A 158 -9.81 -5.27 4.70
C GLU A 158 -9.27 -6.45 3.90
N ALA A 159 -7.98 -6.46 3.59
CA ALA A 159 -7.34 -7.56 2.87
C ALA A 159 -7.42 -8.88 3.67
N ILE A 160 -7.12 -8.84 4.97
CA ILE A 160 -7.26 -10.01 5.86
C ILE A 160 -8.70 -10.51 5.88
N LYS A 161 -9.68 -9.61 5.92
CA LYS A 161 -11.09 -10.00 5.89
C LYS A 161 -11.42 -10.76 4.61
N VAL A 162 -11.04 -10.24 3.44
CA VAL A 162 -11.25 -10.91 2.14
C VAL A 162 -10.57 -12.28 2.12
N PHE A 163 -9.33 -12.40 2.60
CA PHE A 163 -8.65 -13.69 2.66
C PHE A 163 -9.33 -14.68 3.60
N THR A 164 -9.85 -14.19 4.73
CA THR A 164 -10.58 -15.01 5.70
C THR A 164 -11.88 -15.53 5.11
N ASP A 165 -12.63 -14.66 4.42
CA ASP A 165 -13.89 -15.00 3.77
C ASP A 165 -13.64 -16.05 2.67
N ASN A 166 -12.64 -15.85 1.80
CA ASN A 166 -12.25 -16.82 0.77
C ASN A 166 -11.80 -18.17 1.37
N LEU A 167 -11.00 -18.15 2.44
CA LEU A 167 -10.56 -19.39 3.10
C LEU A 167 -11.75 -20.14 3.70
N ARG A 168 -12.69 -19.41 4.31
CA ARG A 168 -13.90 -20.01 4.88
C ARG A 168 -14.74 -20.69 3.80
N GLU A 169 -14.93 -20.05 2.65
CA GLU A 169 -15.64 -20.66 1.52
C GLU A 169 -14.98 -21.94 1.04
N LEU A 170 -13.65 -21.95 0.92
CA LEU A 170 -12.89 -23.14 0.54
C LEU A 170 -13.03 -24.28 1.56
N LEU A 171 -13.00 -23.96 2.86
CA LEU A 171 -13.13 -24.95 3.94
C LEU A 171 -14.55 -25.51 4.08
N LEU A 172 -15.57 -24.73 3.67
CA LEU A 172 -16.98 -25.12 3.73
C LEU A 172 -17.51 -25.66 2.40
N ALA A 173 -16.65 -25.79 1.38
CA ALA A 173 -17.03 -26.36 0.10
C ALA A 173 -17.60 -27.78 0.29
N PRO A 174 -18.72 -28.13 -0.37
CA PRO A 174 -19.32 -29.46 -0.24
C PRO A 174 -18.30 -30.56 -0.55
N PRO A 175 -18.13 -31.57 0.33
CA PRO A 175 -17.21 -32.65 0.08
C PRO A 175 -17.73 -33.53 -1.08
N LEU A 176 -16.82 -33.99 -1.93
CA LEU A 176 -17.14 -34.92 -3.03
C LEU A 176 -17.69 -36.27 -2.54
N GLY A 177 -17.34 -36.65 -1.29
CA GLY A 177 -17.66 -37.93 -0.71
C GLY A 177 -16.60 -39.01 -0.98
N GLN A 178 -16.95 -40.27 -0.70
CA GLN A 178 -16.07 -41.42 -0.85
C GLN A 178 -16.03 -41.87 -2.32
N LYS A 179 -15.10 -41.29 -3.09
CA LYS A 179 -14.89 -41.62 -4.51
C LYS A 179 -13.42 -41.87 -4.79
N SER A 180 -13.13 -42.74 -5.75
CA SER A 180 -11.77 -42.84 -6.30
C SER A 180 -11.43 -41.59 -7.11
N VAL A 181 -10.34 -40.90 -6.76
CA VAL A 181 -9.99 -39.59 -7.35
C VAL A 181 -8.62 -39.64 -8.00
N MET A 182 -8.48 -39.06 -9.19
CA MET A 182 -7.19 -38.66 -9.74
C MET A 182 -6.97 -37.17 -9.53
N ALA A 183 -5.97 -36.79 -8.74
CA ALA A 183 -5.54 -35.41 -8.58
C ALA A 183 -4.44 -35.08 -9.60
N ILE A 184 -4.63 -33.99 -10.34
CA ILE A 184 -3.67 -33.44 -11.30
C ILE A 184 -3.20 -32.08 -10.79
N ASP A 185 -1.90 -31.98 -10.51
CA ASP A 185 -1.20 -30.70 -10.31
C ASP A 185 -0.56 -30.27 -11.63
N PRO A 186 -1.12 -29.27 -12.33
CA PRO A 186 -0.65 -28.87 -13.65
C PRO A 186 0.76 -28.27 -13.62
N GLY A 187 1.51 -28.48 -14.70
CA GLY A 187 2.84 -27.93 -14.84
C GLY A 187 3.36 -28.02 -16.27
N ILE A 188 4.04 -26.96 -16.70
CA ILE A 188 4.62 -26.87 -18.05
C ILE A 188 6.00 -27.53 -18.07
N ARG A 189 7.01 -26.85 -17.51
CA ARG A 189 8.42 -27.29 -17.58
C ARG A 189 8.67 -28.60 -16.85
N THR A 190 8.06 -28.78 -15.68
CA THR A 190 8.24 -29.96 -14.81
C THR A 190 7.20 -31.06 -15.05
N GLY A 191 6.30 -30.88 -16.02
CA GLY A 191 5.17 -31.78 -16.23
C GLY A 191 4.06 -31.62 -15.20
N CYS A 192 2.92 -32.22 -15.49
CA CYS A 192 1.77 -32.31 -14.60
C CYS A 192 1.91 -33.58 -13.73
N LYS A 193 1.70 -33.46 -12.43
CA LYS A 193 1.85 -34.58 -11.49
C LYS A 193 0.46 -35.17 -11.31
N ALA A 194 0.36 -36.49 -11.48
CA ALA A 194 -0.86 -37.23 -11.25
C ALA A 194 -0.73 -38.04 -9.96
N ALA A 195 -1.79 -38.06 -9.14
CA ALA A 195 -1.91 -38.93 -7.99
C ALA A 195 -3.30 -39.58 -7.98
N CYS A 196 -3.36 -40.91 -7.94
CA CYS A 196 -4.60 -41.64 -7.80
C CYS A 196 -4.83 -42.00 -6.32
N LEU A 197 -6.03 -41.73 -5.84
CA LEU A 197 -6.50 -42.02 -4.48
C LEU A 197 -7.70 -42.98 -4.55
N ASP A 198 -7.77 -43.92 -3.63
CA ASP A 198 -8.96 -44.78 -3.46
C ASP A 198 -10.12 -44.02 -2.76
N PRO A 199 -11.32 -44.63 -2.61
CA PRO A 199 -12.46 -43.98 -1.97
C PRO A 199 -12.25 -43.55 -0.51
N GLN A 200 -11.21 -44.07 0.16
CA GLN A 200 -10.84 -43.73 1.53
C GLN A 200 -9.77 -42.62 1.58
N GLY A 201 -9.30 -42.16 0.41
CA GLY A 201 -8.26 -41.14 0.29
C GLY A 201 -6.83 -41.69 0.39
N LYS A 202 -6.65 -43.01 0.36
CA LYS A 202 -5.31 -43.61 0.38
C LYS A 202 -4.66 -43.47 -0.99
N LEU A 203 -3.40 -43.02 -1.00
CA LEU A 203 -2.59 -42.98 -2.21
C LEU A 203 -2.34 -44.37 -2.76
N VAL A 204 -2.72 -44.61 -4.01
CA VAL A 204 -2.53 -45.89 -4.71
C VAL A 204 -1.52 -45.81 -5.85
N GLN A 205 -1.36 -44.64 -6.48
CA GLN A 205 -0.38 -44.46 -7.55
C GLN A 205 -0.02 -42.99 -7.76
N THR A 206 1.21 -42.74 -8.21
CA THR A 206 1.64 -41.44 -8.73
C THR A 206 2.24 -41.56 -10.13
N ASP A 207 2.19 -40.49 -10.91
CA ASP A 207 2.88 -40.39 -12.20
C ASP A 207 3.21 -38.93 -12.54
N THR A 208 4.05 -38.72 -13.56
CA THR A 208 4.33 -37.40 -14.14
C THR A 208 4.08 -37.42 -15.65
N ILE A 209 3.10 -36.65 -16.09
CA ILE A 209 2.70 -36.54 -17.49
C ILE A 209 3.16 -35.22 -18.10
N TYR A 210 3.44 -35.21 -19.41
CA TYR A 210 4.03 -34.07 -20.12
C TYR A 210 3.15 -33.62 -21.28
N LEU A 211 2.21 -32.72 -21.00
CA LEU A 211 1.25 -32.21 -21.98
C LEU A 211 1.83 -31.13 -22.91
N PHE A 212 2.88 -30.42 -22.49
CA PHE A 212 3.42 -29.22 -23.16
C PHE A 212 4.81 -29.42 -23.81
N LYS A 213 5.31 -30.65 -23.90
CA LYS A 213 6.67 -30.91 -24.46
C LYS A 213 6.65 -31.13 -25.97
N SER A 214 5.96 -32.15 -26.44
CA SER A 214 5.84 -32.50 -27.86
C SER A 214 4.53 -33.23 -28.11
N GLU A 215 4.05 -33.27 -29.35
CA GLU A 215 2.82 -34.01 -29.69
C GLU A 215 2.92 -35.49 -29.31
N LYS A 216 4.10 -36.11 -29.49
CA LYS A 216 4.34 -37.49 -29.03
C LYS A 216 4.21 -37.63 -27.51
N ALA A 217 4.75 -36.70 -26.74
CA ALA A 217 4.66 -36.71 -25.27
C ALA A 217 3.22 -36.49 -24.79
N LYS A 218 2.47 -35.63 -25.46
CA LYS A 218 1.05 -35.37 -25.20
C LYS A 218 0.21 -36.62 -25.47
N LEU A 219 0.40 -37.30 -26.60
CA LEU A 219 -0.28 -38.56 -26.92
C LEU A 219 0.07 -39.66 -25.91
N SER A 220 1.35 -39.80 -25.54
CA SER A 220 1.76 -40.75 -24.51
C SER A 220 1.10 -40.45 -23.16
N SER A 221 1.05 -39.18 -22.77
CA SER A 221 0.42 -38.72 -21.53
C SER A 221 -1.08 -39.02 -21.50
N ALA A 222 -1.78 -38.81 -22.62
CA ALA A 222 -3.19 -39.15 -22.74
C ALA A 222 -3.45 -40.65 -22.57
N LYS A 223 -2.56 -41.50 -23.12
CA LYS A 223 -2.63 -42.95 -22.93
C LYS A 223 -2.42 -43.33 -21.46
N THR A 224 -1.40 -42.78 -20.83
CA THR A 224 -1.12 -43.00 -19.40
C THR A 224 -2.32 -42.61 -18.52
N VAL A 225 -2.91 -41.43 -18.73
CA VAL A 225 -4.10 -41.00 -17.98
C VAL A 225 -5.24 -42.00 -18.15
N LYS A 226 -5.50 -42.46 -19.37
CA LYS A 226 -6.55 -43.46 -19.64
C LYS A 226 -6.27 -44.78 -18.91
N GLU A 227 -5.05 -45.29 -18.99
CA GLU A 227 -4.63 -46.52 -18.31
C GLU A 227 -4.81 -46.40 -16.78
N LEU A 228 -4.46 -45.26 -16.19
CA LEU A 228 -4.65 -44.99 -14.76
C LEU A 228 -6.13 -44.91 -14.38
N VAL A 229 -6.96 -44.21 -15.16
CA VAL A 229 -8.42 -44.13 -14.93
C VAL A 229 -9.05 -45.53 -14.94
N ASP A 230 -8.73 -46.35 -15.95
CA ASP A 230 -9.29 -47.69 -16.12
C ASP A 230 -8.82 -48.66 -15.02
N THR A 231 -7.56 -48.57 -14.60
CA THR A 231 -6.94 -49.44 -13.60
C THR A 231 -7.46 -49.15 -12.20
N TYR A 232 -7.47 -47.88 -11.79
CA TYR A 232 -7.84 -47.46 -10.43
C TYR A 232 -9.31 -47.09 -10.27
N LYS A 233 -10.13 -47.30 -11.31
CA LYS A 233 -11.58 -47.02 -11.33
C LYS A 233 -11.88 -45.60 -10.87
N VAL A 234 -11.15 -44.64 -11.43
CA VAL A 234 -11.29 -43.21 -11.08
C VAL A 234 -12.69 -42.73 -11.43
N GLU A 235 -13.36 -42.10 -10.47
CA GLU A 235 -14.71 -41.58 -10.60
C GLU A 235 -14.73 -40.05 -10.73
N ALA A 236 -13.68 -39.38 -10.29
CA ALA A 236 -13.52 -37.94 -10.41
C ALA A 236 -12.06 -37.54 -10.63
N ILE A 237 -11.85 -36.46 -11.39
CA ILE A 237 -10.53 -35.87 -11.61
C ILE A 237 -10.52 -34.48 -10.98
N ALA A 238 -9.66 -34.27 -10.00
CA ALA A 238 -9.41 -32.97 -9.39
C ALA A 238 -8.23 -32.30 -10.10
N ILE A 239 -8.41 -31.08 -10.60
CA ILE A 239 -7.39 -30.35 -11.34
C ILE A 239 -7.06 -29.07 -10.56
N GLY A 240 -5.78 -28.87 -10.22
CA GLY A 240 -5.33 -27.65 -9.57
C GLY A 240 -5.51 -26.44 -10.50
N ASN A 241 -5.96 -25.31 -9.96
CA ASN A 241 -6.15 -24.05 -10.71
C ASN A 241 -4.88 -23.19 -10.81
N GLY A 242 -3.71 -23.83 -10.71
CA GLY A 242 -2.41 -23.17 -10.80
C GLY A 242 -1.96 -22.91 -12.24
N THR A 243 -0.66 -22.65 -12.42
CA THR A 243 -0.08 -22.44 -13.74
C THR A 243 -0.37 -23.61 -14.69
N ALA A 244 -1.03 -23.33 -15.81
CA ALA A 244 -1.45 -24.30 -16.83
C ALA A 244 -2.58 -25.27 -16.41
N GLY A 245 -3.32 -24.93 -15.37
CA GLY A 245 -4.59 -25.58 -15.01
C GLY A 245 -5.80 -25.08 -15.78
#